data_AF-A0A377GE45-F1
#
_entry.id   AF-A0A377GE45-F1
#
_cell.length_a   1.000
_cell.length_b   1.000
_cell.length_c   1.000
_cell.angle_alpha   90.00
_cell.angle_beta   90.00
_cell.angle_gamma   90.00
#
_symmetry.space_group_name_H-M   'P 1'
#
loop_
_entity.id
_entity.type
_entity.pdbx_description
1 polymer ?
#
loop_
_entity_poly.entity_id
_entity_poly.type
_entity_poly.pdbx_seq_one_letter_code
_entity_poly.pdbx_strand_id
1 'polypeptide(L)'
;MAVNQEQSKLKLMATPGSWRLYSARKVDERFKAFEQKVFQRDRYTCRFCGFQARLFQEVVNLDNNYANNKLDNLVTSCCFCAQCFFVESVGVGGYGGGTLIYLPELTQAELNSICHVLFCAITNDTGYKSSAQNIYRAFKFRSQLVEEKFGEGTSDPAIFGQLMIDAGVNDEERRSQLFKNILLLPSRAKFRKQIEKWAASALEEISS
;
A
#
# COMPACT_ATOMS: atom_id res chain seq x y z
N MET A 1 17.31 -11.97 -16.39
CA MET A 1 16.12 -12.74 -16.81
C MET A 1 15.05 -12.55 -15.75
N ALA A 2 14.05 -11.70 -16.01
CA ALA A 2 12.96 -11.46 -15.06
C ALA A 2 12.08 -12.72 -15.03
N VAL A 3 12.11 -13.45 -13.91
CA VAL A 3 11.11 -14.48 -13.64
C VAL A 3 9.79 -13.73 -13.55
N ASN A 4 8.90 -13.97 -14.50
CA ASN A 4 7.55 -13.40 -14.53
C ASN A 4 6.76 -14.05 -13.38
N GLN A 5 7.01 -13.59 -12.15
CA GLN A 5 6.26 -13.99 -10.98
C GLN A 5 4.84 -13.45 -11.15
N GLU A 6 3.83 -14.33 -11.21
CA GLU A 6 2.43 -13.92 -11.26
C GLU A 6 2.14 -12.94 -10.13
N GLN A 7 1.84 -11.69 -10.50
CA GLN A 7 1.51 -10.64 -9.56
C GLN A 7 0.12 -10.92 -8.99
N SER A 8 0.02 -10.86 -7.67
CA SER A 8 -1.26 -10.98 -6.98
C SER A 8 -2.10 -9.73 -7.26
N LYS A 9 -3.42 -9.91 -7.41
CA LYS A 9 -4.34 -8.77 -7.62
C LYS A 9 -4.46 -7.95 -6.35
N LEU A 10 -4.11 -6.66 -6.43
CA LEU A 10 -4.27 -5.72 -5.34
C LEU A 10 -5.69 -5.11 -5.35
N LYS A 11 -6.34 -5.05 -4.19
CA LYS A 11 -7.67 -4.48 -4.00
C LYS A 11 -7.69 -3.62 -2.74
N LEU A 12 -8.56 -2.60 -2.73
CA LEU A 12 -8.87 -1.83 -1.54
C LEU A 12 -9.88 -2.60 -0.69
N MET A 13 -9.53 -2.86 0.57
CA MET A 13 -10.36 -3.58 1.52
C MET A 13 -10.56 -2.71 2.76
N ALA A 14 -11.81 -2.64 3.21
CA ALA A 14 -12.16 -2.11 4.52
C ALA A 14 -12.86 -3.26 5.26
N THR A 15 -12.24 -3.78 6.33
CA THR A 15 -12.80 -4.94 7.04
C THR A 15 -12.65 -4.77 8.55
N PRO A 16 -13.74 -4.92 9.33
CA PRO A 16 -13.67 -4.79 10.78
C PRO A 16 -12.72 -5.84 11.39
N GLY A 17 -11.80 -5.38 12.22
CA GLY A 17 -10.94 -6.26 13.03
C GLY A 17 -9.78 -6.94 12.31
N SER A 18 -9.72 -6.93 10.97
CA SER A 18 -8.58 -7.47 10.21
C SER A 18 -7.27 -6.80 10.57
N TRP A 19 -7.28 -5.47 10.70
CA TRP A 19 -6.11 -4.69 11.14
C TRP A 19 -5.60 -5.14 12.51
N ARG A 20 -6.51 -5.39 13.46
CA ARG A 20 -6.15 -5.85 14.81
C ARG A 20 -5.45 -7.21 14.77
N LEU A 21 -5.98 -8.17 14.01
CA LEU A 21 -5.38 -9.50 13.86
C LEU A 21 -4.02 -9.43 13.17
N TYR A 22 -3.94 -8.66 12.08
CA TYR A 22 -2.70 -8.40 11.35
C TYR A 22 -1.63 -7.79 12.27
N SER A 23 -1.95 -6.70 12.95
CA SER A 23 -1.02 -5.97 13.82
C SER A 23 -0.55 -6.81 15.00
N ALA A 24 -1.46 -7.54 15.66
CA ALA A 24 -1.11 -8.46 16.74
C ALA A 24 -0.17 -9.57 16.28
N ARG A 25 -0.37 -10.09 15.06
CA ARG A 25 0.49 -11.13 14.49
C ARG A 25 1.93 -10.64 14.21
N LYS A 26 2.14 -9.37 13.88
CA LYS A 26 3.49 -8.83 13.61
C LYS A 26 4.40 -8.86 14.83
N VAL A 27 3.84 -8.78 16.03
CA VAL A 27 4.62 -8.81 17.28
C VAL A 27 4.82 -10.24 17.81
N ASP A 28 4.11 -11.23 17.27
CA ASP A 28 4.22 -12.64 17.62
C ASP A 28 5.59 -13.22 17.18
N GLU A 29 6.31 -13.83 18.12
CA GLU A 29 7.64 -14.38 17.87
C GLU A 29 7.65 -15.60 16.93
N ARG A 30 6.61 -16.45 16.99
CA ARG A 30 6.48 -17.61 16.10
C ARG A 30 6.25 -17.12 14.67
N PHE A 31 5.51 -16.03 14.51
CA PHE A 31 5.29 -15.43 13.20
C PHE A 31 6.56 -14.82 12.61
N LYS A 32 7.44 -14.20 13.40
CA LYS A 32 8.71 -13.61 12.89
C LYS A 32 9.57 -14.64 12.14
N ALA A 33 9.65 -15.87 12.64
CA ALA A 33 10.39 -16.94 11.95
C ALA A 33 9.71 -17.34 10.62
N PHE A 34 8.38 -17.29 10.57
CA PHE A 34 7.60 -17.57 9.36
C PHE A 34 7.68 -16.44 8.33
N GLU A 35 7.69 -15.19 8.80
CA GLU A 35 7.81 -13.97 8.02
C GLU A 35 9.08 -13.99 7.15
N GLN A 36 10.21 -14.38 7.73
CA GLN A 36 11.48 -14.51 6.98
C GLN A 36 11.40 -15.55 5.86
N LYS A 37 10.67 -16.66 6.05
CA LYS A 37 10.47 -17.66 4.98
C LYS A 37 9.66 -17.09 3.83
N VAL A 38 8.63 -16.29 4.11
CA VAL A 38 7.82 -15.61 3.09
C VAL A 38 8.67 -14.61 2.31
N PHE A 39 9.44 -13.78 3.00
CA PHE A 39 10.35 -12.82 2.35
C PHE A 39 11.39 -13.50 1.46
N GLN A 40 12.03 -14.58 1.93
CA GLN A 40 13.00 -15.33 1.14
C GLN A 40 12.36 -15.98 -0.10
N ARG A 41 11.18 -16.61 0.06
CA ARG A 41 10.43 -17.21 -1.06
C ARG A 41 10.13 -16.17 -2.15
N ASP A 42 9.70 -14.98 -1.74
CA ASP A 42 9.34 -13.90 -2.66
C ASP A 42 10.54 -13.01 -3.04
N ARG A 43 11.75 -13.38 -2.63
CA ARG A 43 13.00 -12.64 -2.87
C ARG A 43 12.96 -11.18 -2.40
N TYR A 44 12.27 -10.94 -1.29
CA TYR A 44 12.07 -9.60 -0.71
C TYR A 44 11.35 -8.64 -1.67
N THR A 45 10.56 -9.17 -2.59
CA THR A 45 9.83 -8.41 -3.61
C THR A 45 8.34 -8.41 -3.31
N CYS A 46 7.74 -7.23 -3.30
CA CYS A 46 6.30 -7.05 -3.18
C CYS A 46 5.58 -7.79 -4.32
N ARG A 47 4.71 -8.73 -3.97
CA ARG A 47 3.93 -9.55 -4.92
C ARG A 47 2.84 -8.79 -5.66
N PHE A 48 2.67 -7.50 -5.37
CA PHE A 48 1.68 -6.63 -6.00
C PHE A 48 2.34 -5.64 -6.97
N CYS A 49 3.11 -4.67 -6.47
CA CYS A 49 3.71 -3.60 -7.29
C CYS A 49 5.13 -3.92 -7.79
N GLY A 50 5.73 -5.02 -7.35
CA GLY A 50 7.10 -5.41 -7.73
C GLY A 50 8.22 -4.68 -7.00
N PHE A 51 7.93 -3.81 -6.03
CA PHE A 51 8.97 -3.13 -5.25
C PHE A 51 9.80 -4.12 -4.42
N GLN A 52 11.11 -4.12 -4.62
CA GLN A 52 12.05 -4.98 -3.92
C GLN A 52 12.89 -4.17 -2.93
N ALA A 53 12.96 -4.64 -1.68
CA ALA A 53 13.79 -4.06 -0.63
C ALA A 53 13.94 -5.05 0.52
N ARG A 54 15.11 -5.07 1.18
CA ARG A 54 15.35 -5.92 2.36
C ARG A 54 14.75 -5.38 3.66
N LEU A 55 14.33 -4.11 3.67
CA LEU A 55 13.80 -3.43 4.84
C LEU A 55 12.35 -2.98 4.60
N PHE A 56 11.55 -3.02 5.66
CA PHE A 56 10.17 -2.53 5.71
C PHE A 56 9.18 -3.24 4.77
N GLN A 57 9.52 -4.45 4.32
CA GLN A 57 8.51 -5.33 3.73
C GLN A 57 7.57 -5.84 4.81
N GLU A 58 6.37 -6.20 4.37
CA GLU A 58 5.24 -6.65 5.15
C GLU A 58 4.76 -8.01 4.63
N VAL A 59 4.05 -8.78 5.45
CA VAL A 59 3.41 -10.03 5.02
C VAL A 59 1.91 -9.92 5.16
N VAL A 60 1.16 -10.04 4.07
CA VAL A 60 -0.32 -9.97 4.06
C VAL A 60 -0.94 -11.30 3.64
N ASN A 61 -2.24 -11.47 3.92
CA ASN A 61 -3.01 -12.66 3.57
C ASN A 61 -3.78 -12.40 2.27
N LEU A 62 -3.66 -13.27 1.27
CA LEU A 62 -4.32 -13.11 -0.03
C LEU A 62 -5.84 -13.19 0.08
N ASP A 63 -6.35 -14.07 0.93
CA ASP A 63 -7.79 -14.25 1.20
C ASP A 63 -8.37 -13.20 2.16
N ASN A 64 -7.57 -12.25 2.63
CA ASN A 64 -7.93 -11.26 3.66
C ASN A 64 -8.42 -11.88 5.00
N ASN A 65 -8.16 -13.17 5.23
CA ASN A 65 -8.45 -13.86 6.49
C ASN A 65 -7.15 -14.04 7.28
N TYR A 66 -6.93 -13.15 8.25
CA TYR A 66 -5.72 -13.13 9.08
C TYR A 66 -5.64 -14.27 10.12
N ALA A 67 -6.65 -15.13 10.20
CA ALA A 67 -6.56 -16.41 10.92
C ALA A 67 -5.95 -17.53 10.05
N ASN A 68 -6.04 -17.43 8.70
CA ASN A 68 -5.49 -18.42 7.77
C ASN A 68 -4.01 -18.13 7.44
N ASN A 69 -3.10 -18.48 8.33
CA ASN A 69 -1.66 -18.20 8.19
C ASN A 69 -0.87 -19.30 7.47
N LYS A 70 -1.48 -19.99 6.50
CA LYS A 70 -0.78 -20.99 5.67
C LYS A 70 0.18 -20.29 4.70
N LEU A 71 1.31 -20.94 4.41
CA LEU A 71 2.40 -20.31 3.65
C LEU A 71 1.96 -19.84 2.26
N ASP A 72 1.13 -20.61 1.57
CA ASP A 72 0.56 -20.31 0.25
C ASP A 72 -0.40 -19.12 0.25
N ASN A 73 -1.02 -18.80 1.39
CA ASN A 73 -1.88 -17.63 1.56
C ASN A 73 -1.11 -16.36 1.95
N LEU A 74 0.12 -16.50 2.44
CA LEU A 74 0.95 -15.36 2.85
C LEU A 74 1.82 -14.89 1.71
N VAL A 75 1.87 -13.58 1.48
CA VAL A 75 2.72 -12.96 0.45
C VAL A 75 3.44 -11.73 0.97
N THR A 76 4.64 -11.50 0.44
CA THR A 76 5.43 -10.29 0.66
C THR A 76 4.76 -9.10 -0.01
N SER A 77 4.66 -7.99 0.71
CA SER A 77 4.04 -6.74 0.28
C SER A 77 4.86 -5.55 0.76
N CYS A 78 4.99 -4.50 -0.04
CA CYS A 78 5.53 -3.24 0.47
C CYS A 78 4.48 -2.53 1.32
N CYS A 79 4.90 -1.57 2.15
CA CYS A 79 3.97 -0.84 3.00
C CYS A 79 2.91 -0.02 2.23
N PHE A 80 3.14 0.33 0.95
CA PHE A 80 2.13 1.00 0.13
C PHE A 80 1.01 0.05 -0.33
N CYS A 81 1.36 -1.20 -0.64
CA CYS A 81 0.39 -2.22 -1.03
C CYS A 81 -0.29 -2.86 0.19
N ALA A 82 0.44 -3.06 1.30
CA ALA A 82 -0.10 -3.66 2.51
C ALA A 82 -1.24 -2.82 3.12
N GLN A 83 -1.10 -1.49 3.13
CA GLN A 83 -2.13 -0.61 3.68
C GLN A 83 -3.44 -0.61 2.88
N CYS A 84 -3.44 -1.08 1.62
CA CYS A 84 -4.65 -1.23 0.83
C CYS A 84 -5.62 -2.27 1.41
N PHE A 85 -5.15 -3.19 2.25
CA PHE A 85 -5.98 -4.22 2.88
C PHE A 85 -6.71 -3.74 4.15
N PHE A 86 -6.40 -2.52 4.61
CA PHE A 86 -6.91 -1.97 5.87
C PHE A 86 -7.22 -0.49 5.73
N VAL A 87 -8.02 -0.14 4.71
CA VAL A 87 -8.32 1.25 4.35
C VAL A 87 -8.81 2.05 5.56
N GLU A 88 -9.65 1.44 6.40
CA GLU A 88 -10.19 2.06 7.62
C GLU A 88 -9.12 2.42 8.67
N SER A 89 -7.96 1.78 8.59
CA SER A 89 -6.86 1.94 9.56
C SER A 89 -5.73 2.83 9.04
N VAL A 90 -5.78 3.27 7.78
CA VAL A 90 -4.73 4.08 7.16
C VAL A 90 -4.67 5.47 7.80
N GLY A 91 -3.50 5.86 8.31
CA GLY A 91 -3.29 7.13 8.98
C GLY A 91 -3.68 7.14 10.47
N VAL A 92 -4.37 6.10 10.95
CA VAL A 92 -4.80 5.94 12.35
C VAL A 92 -3.68 5.33 13.18
N GLY A 93 -3.43 5.88 14.38
CA GLY A 93 -2.44 5.33 15.31
C GLY A 93 -1.00 5.27 14.76
N GLY A 94 -0.68 6.11 13.77
CA GLY A 94 0.63 6.12 13.11
C GLY A 94 0.85 5.02 12.07
N TYR A 95 -0.17 4.22 11.73
CA TYR A 95 -0.07 3.23 10.66
C TYR A 95 -0.18 3.86 9.28
N GLY A 96 0.91 3.86 8.53
CA GLY A 96 0.94 4.27 7.14
C GLY A 96 0.36 5.67 6.89
N GLY A 97 -0.25 5.85 5.72
CA GLY A 97 -0.96 7.07 5.39
C GLY A 97 -1.16 7.24 3.89
N GLY A 98 -2.24 7.90 3.52
CA GLY A 98 -2.56 8.16 2.14
C GLY A 98 -3.82 9.00 1.98
N THR A 99 -4.21 9.19 0.74
CA THR A 99 -5.42 9.91 0.36
C THR A 99 -6.09 9.12 -0.76
N LEU A 100 -7.41 8.93 -0.69
CA LEU A 100 -8.17 8.32 -1.78
C LEU A 100 -8.30 9.32 -2.93
N ILE A 101 -8.04 8.86 -4.15
CA ILE A 101 -8.07 9.65 -5.36
C ILE A 101 -8.82 8.92 -6.47
N TYR A 102 -9.44 9.66 -7.38
CA TYR A 102 -10.01 9.10 -8.60
C TYR A 102 -8.97 9.06 -9.73
N LEU A 103 -8.59 7.86 -10.20
CA LEU A 103 -7.53 7.66 -11.19
C LEU A 103 -7.84 6.43 -12.08
N PRO A 104 -8.72 6.55 -13.09
CA PRO A 104 -9.08 5.44 -13.98
C PRO A 104 -7.95 4.97 -14.91
N GLU A 105 -6.91 5.79 -15.11
CA GLU A 105 -5.84 5.53 -16.07
C GLU A 105 -4.79 4.54 -15.55
N LEU A 106 -4.76 4.27 -14.24
CA LEU A 106 -3.80 3.38 -13.60
C LEU A 106 -4.50 2.38 -12.68
N THR A 107 -3.84 1.25 -12.45
CA THR A 107 -4.18 0.33 -11.36
C THR A 107 -3.49 0.75 -10.06
N GLN A 108 -3.97 0.22 -8.92
CA GLN A 108 -3.35 0.45 -7.61
C GLN A 108 -1.88 0.00 -7.57
N ALA A 109 -1.56 -1.12 -8.23
CA ALA A 109 -0.21 -1.67 -8.27
C ALA A 109 0.75 -0.75 -9.04
N GLU A 110 0.31 -0.24 -10.20
CA GLU A 110 1.08 0.72 -11.00
C GLU A 110 1.26 2.05 -10.25
N LEU A 111 0.20 2.60 -9.65
CA LEU A 111 0.29 3.81 -8.84
C LEU A 111 1.31 3.66 -7.70
N ASN A 112 1.26 2.54 -6.98
CA ASN A 112 2.19 2.28 -5.88
C ASN A 112 3.64 2.15 -6.37
N SER A 113 3.87 1.45 -7.48
CA SER A 113 5.20 1.31 -8.10
C SER A 113 5.74 2.68 -8.54
N ILE A 114 4.93 3.49 -9.23
CA ILE A 114 5.27 4.85 -9.63
C ILE A 114 5.61 5.70 -8.39
N CYS A 115 4.84 5.60 -7.31
CA CYS A 115 5.11 6.35 -6.09
C CYS A 115 6.46 6.00 -5.45
N HIS A 116 6.92 4.75 -5.52
CA HIS A 116 8.28 4.41 -5.08
C HIS A 116 9.34 5.19 -5.88
N VAL A 117 9.20 5.26 -7.20
CA VAL A 117 10.13 6.00 -8.08
C VAL A 117 10.06 7.50 -7.82
N LEU A 118 8.85 8.07 -7.76
CA LEU A 118 8.66 9.50 -7.49
C LEU A 118 9.28 9.89 -6.14
N PHE A 119 9.05 9.10 -5.08
CA PHE A 119 9.59 9.43 -3.76
C PHE A 119 11.10 9.26 -3.66
N CYS A 120 11.69 8.32 -4.39
CA CYS A 120 13.14 8.22 -4.53
C CYS A 120 13.72 9.49 -5.18
N ALA A 121 13.18 9.89 -6.34
CA ALA A 121 13.62 11.08 -7.07
C ALA A 121 13.46 12.38 -6.25
N ILE A 122 12.38 12.49 -5.47
CA ILE A 122 12.14 13.66 -4.62
C ILE A 122 13.12 13.73 -3.44
N THR A 123 13.47 12.57 -2.86
CA THR A 123 14.31 12.49 -1.65
C THR A 123 15.79 12.66 -1.99
N ASN A 124 16.26 12.04 -3.08
CA ASN A 124 17.67 12.09 -3.50
C ASN A 124 18.04 13.32 -4.35
N ASP A 125 17.06 14.15 -4.71
CA ASP A 125 17.25 15.38 -5.48
C ASP A 125 18.12 15.22 -6.74
N THR A 126 17.90 14.14 -7.49
CA THR A 126 18.71 13.77 -8.66
C THR A 126 18.38 14.59 -9.92
N GLY A 127 17.96 15.86 -9.77
CA GLY A 127 17.53 16.75 -10.86
C GLY A 127 16.07 16.58 -11.32
N TYR A 128 15.38 15.50 -10.92
CA TYR A 128 13.97 15.24 -11.30
C TYR A 128 12.95 15.59 -10.21
N LYS A 129 13.39 16.18 -9.09
CA LYS A 129 12.57 16.45 -7.91
C LYS A 129 11.33 17.29 -8.22
N SER A 130 11.49 18.37 -8.99
CA SER A 130 10.38 19.26 -9.36
C SER A 130 9.33 18.53 -10.21
N SER A 131 9.77 17.80 -11.24
CA SER A 131 8.89 16.98 -12.09
C SER A 131 8.15 15.92 -11.27
N ALA A 132 8.86 15.20 -10.39
CA ALA A 132 8.25 14.18 -9.55
C ALA A 132 7.25 14.76 -8.54
N GLN A 133 7.53 15.94 -7.96
CA GLN A 133 6.58 16.66 -7.11
C GLN A 133 5.34 17.09 -7.86
N ASN A 134 5.49 17.60 -9.09
CA ASN A 134 4.36 18.04 -9.91
C ASN A 134 3.43 16.87 -10.26
N ILE A 135 3.99 15.73 -10.66
CA ILE A 135 3.21 14.51 -10.93
C ILE A 135 2.46 14.06 -9.67
N TYR A 136 3.15 13.97 -8.53
CA TYR A 136 2.53 13.54 -7.28
C TYR A 136 1.42 14.50 -6.80
N ARG A 137 1.63 15.82 -6.95
CA ARG A 137 0.60 16.82 -6.64
C ARG A 137 -0.60 16.72 -7.56
N ALA A 138 -0.38 16.46 -8.86
CA ALA A 138 -1.46 16.25 -9.82
C ALA A 138 -2.32 15.03 -9.45
N PHE A 139 -1.70 13.93 -9.01
CA PHE A 139 -2.46 12.79 -8.47
C PHE A 139 -3.22 13.16 -7.21
N LYS A 140 -2.57 13.84 -6.26
CA LYS A 140 -3.20 14.25 -5.00
C LYS A 140 -4.42 15.16 -5.22
N PHE A 141 -4.36 16.04 -6.21
CA PHE A 141 -5.47 16.95 -6.53
C PHE A 141 -6.75 16.21 -6.94
N ARG A 142 -6.64 14.98 -7.45
CA ARG A 142 -7.79 14.14 -7.80
C ARG A 142 -8.55 13.58 -6.59
N SER A 143 -8.15 13.91 -5.36
CA SER A 143 -8.94 13.62 -4.15
C SER A 143 -10.26 14.39 -4.12
N GLN A 144 -10.31 15.58 -4.72
CA GLN A 144 -11.51 16.41 -4.81
C GLN A 144 -12.67 15.66 -5.49
N LEU A 145 -12.37 14.89 -6.53
CA LEU A 145 -13.36 14.09 -7.26
C LEU A 145 -13.98 12.98 -6.38
N VAL A 146 -13.25 12.50 -5.37
CA VAL A 146 -13.80 11.55 -4.39
C VAL A 146 -14.77 12.27 -3.46
N GLU A 147 -14.37 13.45 -2.95
CA GLU A 147 -15.20 14.23 -2.03
C GLU A 147 -16.45 14.80 -2.70
N GLU A 148 -16.37 15.23 -3.95
CA GLU A 148 -17.53 15.66 -4.74
C GLU A 148 -18.58 14.54 -4.89
N LYS A 149 -18.11 13.28 -4.97
CA LYS A 149 -18.98 12.12 -5.18
C LYS A 149 -19.55 11.54 -3.88
N PHE A 150 -18.76 11.53 -2.80
CA PHE A 150 -19.12 10.82 -1.56
C PHE A 150 -19.27 11.73 -0.34
N GLY A 151 -18.91 13.02 -0.45
CA GLY A 151 -19.02 14.01 0.62
C GLY A 151 -17.65 14.55 1.06
N GLU A 152 -17.66 15.73 1.68
CA GLU A 152 -16.45 16.39 2.20
C GLU A 152 -15.68 15.47 3.17
N GLY A 153 -14.35 15.43 3.05
CA GLY A 153 -13.47 14.62 3.90
C GLY A 153 -13.44 13.12 3.58
N THR A 154 -14.27 12.63 2.65
CA THR A 154 -14.26 11.21 2.25
C THR A 154 -13.05 10.79 1.42
N SER A 155 -12.15 11.73 1.07
CA SER A 155 -10.83 11.37 0.57
C SER A 155 -9.88 10.84 1.65
N ASP A 156 -10.21 11.02 2.93
CA ASP A 156 -9.51 10.37 4.03
C ASP A 156 -9.88 8.88 4.07
N PRO A 157 -8.91 7.96 3.90
CA PRO A 157 -9.17 6.54 3.87
C PRO A 157 -9.79 6.00 5.18
N ALA A 158 -9.45 6.58 6.34
CA ALA A 158 -10.03 6.15 7.61
C ALA A 158 -11.54 6.45 7.66
N ILE A 159 -11.93 7.64 7.20
CA ILE A 159 -13.34 8.06 7.12
C ILE A 159 -14.08 7.19 6.11
N PHE A 160 -13.56 7.06 4.88
CA PHE A 160 -14.21 6.28 3.83
C PHE A 160 -14.35 4.80 4.21
N GLY A 161 -13.29 4.21 4.76
CA GLY A 161 -13.28 2.82 5.21
C GLY A 161 -14.28 2.58 6.34
N GLN A 162 -14.39 3.51 7.29
CA GLN A 162 -15.39 3.42 8.36
C GLN A 162 -16.82 3.53 7.82
N LEU A 163 -17.09 4.46 6.89
CA LEU A 163 -18.40 4.58 6.24
C LEU A 163 -18.81 3.29 5.52
N MET A 164 -17.87 2.62 4.86
CA MET A 164 -18.15 1.32 4.22
C MET A 164 -18.50 0.22 5.23
N ILE A 165 -17.81 0.20 6.36
CA ILE A 165 -18.07 -0.73 7.46
C ILE A 165 -19.46 -0.47 8.05
N ASP A 166 -19.77 0.78 8.36
CA ASP A 166 -21.04 1.18 8.98
C ASP A 166 -22.23 0.94 8.04
N ALA A 167 -22.03 1.10 6.73
CA ALA A 167 -23.02 0.77 5.71
C ALA A 167 -23.16 -0.76 5.47
N GLY A 168 -22.36 -1.59 6.12
CA GLY A 168 -22.43 -3.05 6.01
C GLY A 168 -21.99 -3.59 4.65
N VAL A 169 -21.05 -2.92 3.97
CA VAL A 169 -20.55 -3.33 2.65
C VAL A 169 -19.62 -4.54 2.79
N ASN A 170 -20.21 -5.73 2.75
CA ASN A 170 -19.48 -6.99 2.96
C ASN A 170 -19.22 -7.74 1.64
N ASP A 171 -20.09 -7.58 0.66
CA ASP A 171 -19.98 -8.27 -0.61
C ASP A 171 -18.95 -7.61 -1.56
N GLU A 172 -18.32 -8.46 -2.37
CA GLU A 172 -17.28 -8.03 -3.32
C GLU A 172 -17.83 -7.11 -4.41
N GLU A 173 -19.09 -7.27 -4.80
CA GLU A 173 -19.70 -6.51 -5.90
C GLU A 173 -19.89 -5.04 -5.51
N ARG A 174 -20.56 -4.76 -4.40
CA ARG A 174 -20.76 -3.39 -3.88
C ARG A 174 -19.42 -2.73 -3.57
N ARG A 175 -18.49 -3.46 -2.95
CA ARG A 175 -17.12 -2.96 -2.68
C ARG A 175 -16.41 -2.56 -3.97
N SER A 176 -16.46 -3.43 -5.00
CA SER A 176 -15.84 -3.16 -6.30
C SER A 176 -16.49 -1.97 -7.02
N GLN A 177 -17.80 -1.76 -6.86
CA GLN A 177 -18.51 -0.62 -7.42
C GLN A 177 -18.13 0.69 -6.71
N LEU A 178 -18.05 0.68 -5.38
CA LEU A 178 -17.65 1.86 -4.59
C LEU A 178 -16.22 2.28 -4.90
N PHE A 179 -15.28 1.32 -4.93
CA PHE A 179 -13.87 1.58 -5.25
C PHE A 179 -13.57 1.62 -6.76
N LYS A 180 -14.58 1.63 -7.64
CA LYS A 180 -14.34 1.67 -9.08
C LYS A 180 -13.53 2.92 -9.45
N ASN A 181 -12.32 2.71 -9.96
CA ASN A 181 -11.34 3.74 -10.31
C ASN A 181 -10.88 4.63 -9.14
N ILE A 182 -11.16 4.24 -7.89
CA ILE A 182 -10.62 4.89 -6.70
C ILE A 182 -9.37 4.14 -6.29
N LEU A 183 -8.28 4.87 -6.13
CA LEU A 183 -7.00 4.35 -5.67
C LEU A 183 -6.58 5.04 -4.38
N LEU A 184 -5.82 4.35 -3.55
CA LEU A 184 -5.16 4.89 -2.37
C LEU A 184 -3.78 5.43 -2.76
N LEU A 185 -3.62 6.75 -2.84
CA LEU A 185 -2.34 7.40 -3.07
C LEU A 185 -1.52 7.42 -1.77
N PRO A 186 -0.35 6.77 -1.69
CA PRO A 186 0.45 6.75 -0.47
C PRO A 186 0.98 8.14 -0.11
N SER A 187 1.06 8.44 1.19
CA SER A 187 1.55 9.72 1.71
C SER A 187 3.06 9.73 1.87
N ARG A 188 3.76 10.56 1.08
CA ARG A 188 5.21 10.76 1.23
C ARG A 188 5.62 11.12 2.65
N ALA A 189 4.84 11.98 3.31
CA ALA A 189 5.16 12.49 4.65
C ALA A 189 5.08 11.40 5.71
N LYS A 190 4.09 10.50 5.62
CA LYS A 190 3.89 9.42 6.59
C LYS A 190 4.86 8.26 6.41
N PHE A 191 5.41 8.09 5.20
CA PHE A 191 6.43 7.07 4.89
C PHE A 191 7.86 7.63 4.84
N ARG A 192 8.10 8.82 5.40
CA ARG A 192 9.41 9.50 5.36
C ARG A 192 10.56 8.59 5.80
N LYS A 193 10.40 7.90 6.94
CA LYS A 193 11.43 7.01 7.51
C LYS A 193 11.83 5.88 6.55
N GLN A 194 10.85 5.25 5.90
CA GLN A 194 11.07 4.15 4.97
C GLN A 194 11.74 4.67 3.70
N ILE A 195 11.21 5.76 3.15
CA ILE A 195 11.71 6.38 1.91
C ILE A 195 13.17 6.83 2.07
N GLU A 196 13.51 7.52 3.16
CA GLU A 196 14.90 7.98 3.41
C GLU A 196 15.87 6.79 3.49
N LYS A 197 15.48 5.70 4.16
CA LYS A 197 16.33 4.51 4.24
C LYS A 197 16.48 3.78 2.91
N TRP A 198 15.40 3.61 2.14
CA TRP A 198 15.48 2.99 0.82
C TRP A 198 16.29 3.84 -0.15
N ALA A 199 16.13 5.16 -0.08
CA ALA A 199 16.86 6.11 -0.91
C ALA A 199 18.37 6.09 -0.61
N ALA A 200 18.76 5.98 0.66
CA ALA A 200 20.15 5.81 1.07
C ALA A 200 20.76 4.50 0.53
N SER A 201 20.06 3.37 0.71
CA SER A 201 20.52 2.07 0.18
C SER A 201 20.61 2.05 -1.34
N ALA A 202 19.70 2.72 -2.05
CA ALA A 202 19.76 2.80 -3.51
C ALA A 202 20.99 3.59 -4.00
N LEU A 203 21.41 4.64 -3.29
CA LEU A 203 22.62 5.38 -3.63
C LEU A 203 23.89 4.54 -3.42
N GLU A 204 23.94 3.74 -2.36
CA GLU A 204 25.04 2.79 -2.10
C GLU A 204 25.15 1.72 -3.19
N GLU A 205 24.03 1.21 -3.69
CA GLU A 205 24.00 0.22 -4.78
C GLU A 205 24.43 0.81 -6.13
N ILE A 206 24.14 2.09 -6.40
CA ILE A 206 24.55 2.77 -7.65
C ILE A 206 26.04 3.13 -7.63
N SER A 207 26.62 3.37 -6.45
CA SER A 207 28.04 3.73 -6.29
C SER A 207 28.99 2.54 -6.19
N SER A 208 28.45 1.32 -6.10
CA SER A 208 29.20 0.04 -6.04
C SER A 208 29.34 -0.61 -7.42
#